data_AF-A0A661KLK4-F1
#
_entry.id   AF-A0A661KLK4-F1
#
_cell.length_a   1.000
_cell.length_b   1.000
_cell.length_c   1.000
_cell.angle_alpha   90.00
_cell.angle_beta   90.00
_cell.angle_gamma   90.00
#
_symmetry.space_group_name_H-M   'P 1'
#
loop_
_entity.id
_entity.type
_entity.pdbx_description
1 polymer ?
#
loop_
_entity_poly.entity_id
_entity_poly.type
_entity_poly.pdbx_seq_one_letter_code
_entity_poly.pdbx_strand_id
1 'polypeptide(L)'
;MRQAFEKMLQAYMRENLNGFMRYVSDNFEGDISVLEDALEKDFRYFDNIRIYVSISRITKRGKYYDVCFRYNRRVTSTKTGSVLKDNSTSCASFELKDNQIKLVKLMAPLIFGVSEPADVATAVNQEAVGTQVLRVDQEGNVEKTKQGEKVETAETPKAPEEISYESECVDPSKQEGYDFDNKSKVVGWGVPGMDILFQGNIIFFFGSAPHGIIKMPQADLDDIGSCPTTGYQGEALNIMPGDIYCVWTNGGTYVKMKVTAVGANDSCFDFAVSKNNNF
;
A
#
# COMPACT_ATOMS: atom_id res chain seq x y z
N MET A 1 -2.27 -30.32 -22.10
CA MET A 1 -2.34 -28.88 -21.74
C MET A 1 -3.65 -28.55 -21.01
N ARG A 2 -4.80 -28.42 -21.70
CA ARG A 2 -6.08 -28.02 -21.09
C ARG A 2 -6.41 -28.74 -19.77
N GLN A 3 -6.31 -30.08 -19.76
CA GLN A 3 -6.54 -30.88 -18.55
C GLN A 3 -5.59 -30.55 -17.39
N ALA A 4 -4.32 -30.22 -17.68
CA ALA A 4 -3.35 -29.87 -16.63
C ALA A 4 -3.67 -28.49 -16.03
N PHE A 5 -4.00 -27.50 -16.87
CA PHE A 5 -4.46 -26.19 -16.39
C PHE A 5 -5.74 -26.30 -15.56
N GLU A 6 -6.70 -27.12 -15.99
CA GLU A 6 -7.92 -27.39 -15.23
C GLU A 6 -7.62 -28.04 -13.87
N LYS A 7 -6.70 -29.03 -13.80
CA LYS A 7 -6.30 -29.65 -12.53
C LYS A 7 -5.59 -28.67 -11.60
N MET A 8 -4.76 -27.79 -12.15
CA MET A 8 -4.08 -26.72 -11.40
C MET A 8 -5.09 -25.72 -10.84
N LEU A 9 -6.03 -25.26 -11.66
CA LEU A 9 -7.13 -24.38 -11.24
C LEU A 9 -7.98 -25.02 -10.14
N GLN A 10 -8.27 -26.31 -10.26
CA GLN A 10 -9.01 -27.07 -9.24
C GLN A 10 -8.24 -27.22 -7.93
N ALA A 11 -6.91 -27.41 -7.99
CA ALA A 11 -6.09 -27.43 -6.78
C ALA A 11 -6.14 -26.09 -6.06
N TYR A 12 -6.03 -24.98 -6.80
CA TYR A 12 -6.14 -23.63 -6.24
C TYR A 12 -7.50 -23.36 -5.60
N MET A 13 -8.61 -23.66 -6.28
CA MET A 13 -9.98 -23.46 -5.74
C MET A 13 -10.34 -24.37 -4.55
N ARG A 14 -9.50 -25.35 -4.25
CA ARG A 14 -9.61 -26.26 -3.09
C ARG A 14 -8.54 -25.99 -2.04
N GLU A 15 -7.80 -24.88 -2.19
CA GLU A 15 -6.72 -24.47 -1.27
C GLU A 15 -5.68 -25.58 -1.06
N ASN A 16 -5.43 -26.38 -2.11
CA ASN A 16 -4.50 -27.50 -2.07
C ASN A 16 -3.13 -27.09 -2.63
N LEU A 17 -2.30 -26.49 -1.76
CA LEU A 17 -0.96 -26.01 -2.09
C LEU A 17 -0.11 -27.10 -2.76
N ASN A 18 0.05 -28.24 -2.10
CA ASN A 18 0.82 -29.38 -2.63
C ASN A 18 0.29 -29.88 -3.97
N GLY A 19 -1.03 -29.88 -4.15
CA GLY A 19 -1.68 -30.25 -5.41
C GLY A 19 -1.39 -29.25 -6.53
N PHE A 20 -1.30 -27.97 -6.20
CA PHE A 20 -0.96 -26.89 -7.13
C PHE A 20 0.52 -26.92 -7.52
N MET A 21 1.43 -26.97 -6.53
CA MET A 21 2.88 -26.92 -6.73
C MET A 21 3.41 -28.09 -7.57
N ARG A 22 2.73 -29.23 -7.60
CA ARG A 22 3.04 -30.35 -8.52
C ARG A 22 2.97 -29.96 -10.00
N TYR A 23 2.21 -28.93 -10.35
CA TYR A 23 2.09 -28.39 -11.70
C TYR A 23 3.01 -27.19 -11.94
N VAL A 24 3.87 -26.80 -11.00
CA VAL A 24 4.86 -25.74 -11.19
C VAL A 24 6.18 -26.38 -11.64
N SER A 25 6.83 -25.79 -12.64
CA SER A 25 8.15 -26.24 -13.10
C SER A 25 9.24 -25.72 -12.18
N ASP A 26 10.29 -26.50 -11.99
CA ASP A 26 11.51 -26.04 -11.31
C ASP A 26 12.22 -24.91 -12.10
N ASN A 27 11.84 -24.71 -13.38
CA ASN A 27 12.30 -23.61 -14.23
C ASN A 27 11.26 -22.46 -14.31
N PHE A 28 10.44 -22.28 -13.27
CA PHE A 28 9.52 -21.16 -13.22
C PHE A 28 10.31 -19.84 -13.33
N GLU A 29 9.84 -18.92 -14.18
CA GLU A 29 10.53 -17.67 -14.50
C GLU A 29 10.39 -16.62 -13.39
N GLY A 30 9.37 -16.74 -12.53
CA GLY A 30 9.26 -15.96 -11.28
C GLY A 30 9.95 -16.70 -10.12
N ASP A 31 9.83 -16.14 -8.91
CA ASP A 31 10.37 -16.82 -7.72
C ASP A 31 9.38 -17.90 -7.23
N ILE A 32 9.84 -19.16 -7.18
CA ILE A 32 9.02 -20.30 -6.76
C ILE A 32 8.64 -20.20 -5.28
N SER A 33 9.57 -19.76 -4.43
CA SER A 33 9.31 -19.60 -2.99
C SER A 33 8.30 -18.47 -2.77
N VAL A 34 8.42 -17.37 -3.52
CA VAL A 34 7.42 -16.29 -3.44
C VAL A 34 6.06 -16.73 -3.99
N LEU A 35 6.01 -17.54 -5.05
CA LEU A 35 4.76 -18.13 -5.50
C LEU A 35 4.13 -19.01 -4.42
N GLU A 36 4.91 -19.87 -3.76
CA GLU A 36 4.43 -20.73 -2.68
C GLU A 36 3.86 -19.90 -1.51
N ASP A 37 4.60 -18.90 -1.05
CA ASP A 37 4.17 -17.96 -0.01
C ASP A 37 2.90 -17.20 -0.41
N ALA A 38 2.82 -16.74 -1.66
CA ALA A 38 1.65 -16.04 -2.19
C ALA A 38 0.40 -16.92 -2.20
N LEU A 39 0.55 -18.21 -2.53
CA LEU A 39 -0.54 -19.18 -2.49
C LEU A 39 -0.99 -19.45 -1.04
N GLU A 40 -0.05 -19.61 -0.11
CA GLU A 40 -0.37 -19.76 1.32
C GLU A 40 -1.13 -18.54 1.86
N LYS A 41 -0.69 -17.33 1.50
CA LYS A 41 -1.38 -16.08 1.85
C LYS A 41 -2.77 -16.01 1.22
N ASP A 42 -2.89 -16.32 -0.06
CA ASP A 42 -4.20 -16.37 -0.74
C ASP A 42 -5.16 -17.32 -0.01
N PHE A 43 -4.70 -18.51 0.38
CA PHE A 43 -5.53 -19.50 1.10
C PHE A 43 -5.81 -19.09 2.56
N ARG A 44 -5.00 -18.22 3.15
CA ARG A 44 -5.26 -17.62 4.47
C ARG A 44 -6.27 -16.49 4.40
N TYR A 45 -6.23 -15.69 3.33
CA TYR A 45 -7.02 -14.46 3.19
C TYR A 45 -8.33 -14.65 2.45
N PHE A 46 -8.48 -15.77 1.74
CA PHE A 46 -9.68 -16.09 0.98
C PHE A 46 -10.27 -17.44 1.32
N ASP A 47 -11.58 -17.43 1.56
CA ASP A 47 -12.43 -18.61 1.56
C ASP A 47 -13.24 -18.68 0.26
N ASN A 48 -13.83 -19.86 0.01
CA ASN A 48 -14.84 -20.06 -1.04
C ASN A 48 -14.36 -19.61 -2.42
N ILE A 49 -13.09 -19.88 -2.73
CA ILE A 49 -12.48 -19.48 -3.99
C ILE A 49 -13.20 -20.20 -5.15
N ARG A 50 -13.77 -19.39 -6.06
CA ARG A 50 -14.49 -19.85 -7.25
C ARG A 50 -13.98 -19.08 -8.45
N ILE A 51 -13.40 -19.79 -9.40
CA ILE A 51 -12.84 -19.20 -10.61
C ILE A 51 -13.39 -19.95 -11.82
N TYR A 52 -14.03 -19.20 -12.72
CA TYR A 52 -14.50 -19.70 -14.00
C TYR A 52 -13.59 -19.17 -15.09
N VAL A 53 -13.00 -20.07 -15.87
CA VAL A 53 -12.06 -19.72 -16.93
C VAL A 53 -12.58 -20.15 -18.29
N SER A 54 -12.45 -19.27 -19.28
CA SER A 54 -12.66 -19.56 -20.69
C SER A 54 -11.34 -19.36 -21.44
N ILE A 55 -10.74 -20.46 -21.91
CA ILE A 55 -9.51 -20.41 -22.70
C ILE A 55 -9.82 -19.77 -24.05
N SER A 56 -9.23 -18.61 -24.32
CA SER A 56 -9.39 -17.89 -25.57
C SER A 56 -8.42 -18.38 -26.63
N ARG A 57 -7.19 -18.71 -26.23
CA ARG A 57 -6.13 -19.13 -27.17
C ARG A 57 -5.12 -20.06 -26.51
N ILE A 58 -4.68 -21.07 -27.26
CA ILE A 58 -3.50 -21.87 -26.94
C ILE A 58 -2.53 -21.74 -28.10
N THR A 59 -1.27 -21.40 -27.84
CA THR A 59 -0.21 -21.27 -28.86
C THR A 59 1.01 -22.06 -28.43
N LYS A 60 1.55 -22.92 -29.31
CA LYS A 60 2.81 -23.59 -29.06
C LYS A 60 3.96 -22.73 -29.60
N ARG A 61 4.96 -22.42 -28.77
CA ARG A 61 6.19 -21.70 -29.15
C ARG A 61 7.40 -22.52 -28.72
N GLY A 62 8.02 -23.23 -29.66
CA GLY A 62 9.11 -24.16 -29.35
C GLY A 62 8.66 -25.24 -28.35
N LYS A 63 9.29 -25.26 -27.16
CA LYS A 63 8.95 -26.17 -26.06
C LYS A 63 7.81 -25.68 -25.16
N TYR A 64 7.35 -24.44 -25.34
CA TYR A 64 6.34 -23.82 -24.49
C TYR A 64 4.94 -23.84 -25.12
N TYR A 65 3.92 -23.85 -24.26
CA TYR A 65 2.51 -23.69 -24.57
C TYR A 65 1.99 -22.45 -23.84
N ASP A 66 1.71 -21.39 -24.59
CA ASP A 66 1.07 -20.18 -24.06
C ASP A 66 -0.44 -20.38 -24.06
N VAL A 67 -1.07 -20.20 -22.91
CA VAL A 67 -2.52 -20.31 -22.72
C VAL A 67 -3.03 -18.95 -22.27
N CYS A 68 -3.77 -18.28 -23.13
CA CYS A 68 -4.49 -17.06 -22.79
C CYS A 68 -5.95 -17.37 -22.53
N PHE A 69 -6.53 -16.69 -21.55
CA PHE A 69 -7.86 -17.00 -21.06
C PHE A 69 -8.54 -15.78 -20.46
N ARG A 70 -9.87 -15.81 -20.44
CA ARG A 70 -10.70 -14.88 -19.67
C ARG A 70 -11.12 -15.57 -18.38
N TYR A 71 -11.15 -14.85 -17.27
CA TYR A 71 -11.61 -15.41 -15.99
C TYR A 71 -12.67 -14.53 -15.33
N ASN A 72 -13.53 -15.18 -14.55
CA ASN A 72 -14.39 -14.55 -13.56
C ASN A 72 -14.08 -15.21 -12.22
N ARG A 73 -13.65 -14.43 -11.24
CA ARG A 73 -13.31 -14.92 -9.92
C ARG A 73 -14.25 -14.33 -8.89
N ARG A 74 -14.61 -15.17 -7.92
CA ARG A 74 -15.34 -14.84 -6.72
C ARG A 74 -14.59 -15.46 -5.55
N VAL A 75 -14.35 -14.67 -4.52
CA VAL A 75 -13.73 -15.09 -3.26
C VAL A 75 -14.48 -14.47 -2.10
N THR A 76 -14.33 -15.03 -0.91
CA THR A 76 -14.81 -14.44 0.34
C THR A 76 -13.58 -14.02 1.15
N SER A 77 -13.47 -12.75 1.54
CA SER A 77 -12.41 -12.30 2.44
C SER A 77 -12.61 -12.93 3.82
N THR A 78 -11.60 -13.65 4.33
CA THR A 78 -11.64 -14.24 5.69
C THR A 78 -11.66 -13.16 6.77
N LYS A 79 -11.01 -12.02 6.50
CA LYS A 79 -10.94 -10.86 7.39
C LYS A 79 -12.28 -10.14 7.58
N THR A 80 -13.04 -9.95 6.50
CA THR A 80 -14.26 -9.11 6.51
C THR A 80 -15.55 -9.90 6.31
N GLY A 81 -15.47 -11.17 5.90
CA GLY A 81 -16.61 -11.96 5.45
C GLY A 81 -17.22 -11.50 4.12
N SER A 82 -16.67 -10.45 3.49
CA SER A 82 -17.23 -9.87 2.28
C SER A 82 -16.96 -10.73 1.05
N VAL A 83 -17.95 -10.82 0.17
CA VAL A 83 -17.82 -11.49 -1.13
C VAL A 83 -17.24 -10.51 -2.15
N LEU A 84 -16.09 -10.86 -2.69
CA LEU A 84 -15.34 -10.07 -3.65
C LEU A 84 -15.35 -10.74 -5.02
N LYS A 85 -15.32 -9.94 -6.08
CA LYS A 85 -15.39 -10.41 -7.47
C LYS A 85 -14.55 -9.55 -8.39
N ASP A 86 -13.81 -10.18 -9.28
CA ASP A 86 -13.16 -9.55 -10.43
C ASP A 86 -13.28 -10.42 -11.68
N ASN A 87 -12.99 -9.82 -12.82
CA ASN A 87 -12.94 -10.50 -14.10
C ASN A 87 -11.94 -9.77 -14.99
N SER A 88 -11.11 -10.54 -15.70
CA SER A 88 -10.13 -9.99 -16.63
C SER A 88 -9.64 -11.07 -17.59
N THR A 89 -8.61 -10.74 -18.37
CA THR A 89 -7.90 -11.67 -19.25
C THR A 89 -6.47 -11.83 -18.76
N SER A 90 -5.93 -13.04 -18.84
CA SER A 90 -4.54 -13.31 -18.46
C SER A 90 -3.97 -14.41 -19.34
N CYS A 91 -2.66 -14.59 -19.28
CA CYS A 91 -1.96 -15.67 -19.96
C CYS A 91 -0.96 -16.36 -19.03
N ALA A 92 -0.73 -17.63 -19.28
CA ALA A 92 0.28 -18.43 -18.61
C ALA A 92 1.02 -19.29 -19.64
N SER A 93 2.32 -19.47 -19.45
CA SER A 93 3.13 -20.37 -20.29
C SER A 93 3.46 -21.64 -19.53
N PHE A 94 3.41 -22.75 -20.25
CA PHE A 94 3.67 -24.09 -19.71
C PHE A 94 4.73 -24.80 -20.56
N GLU A 95 5.50 -25.69 -19.95
CA GLU A 95 6.37 -26.62 -20.66
C GLU A 95 5.94 -28.07 -20.43
N LEU A 96 6.34 -28.97 -21.33
CA LEU A 96 6.23 -30.40 -21.10
C LEU A 96 7.56 -30.89 -20.51
N LYS A 97 7.56 -31.30 -19.23
CA LYS A 97 8.71 -31.83 -18.50
C LYS A 97 8.31 -33.15 -17.84
N ASP A 98 9.11 -34.20 -17.99
CA ASP A 98 8.86 -35.53 -17.43
C ASP A 98 7.45 -36.09 -17.75
N ASN A 99 7.02 -35.88 -19.00
CA ASN A 99 5.68 -36.24 -19.50
C ASN A 99 4.51 -35.55 -18.77
N GLN A 100 4.78 -34.45 -18.07
CA GLN A 100 3.81 -33.62 -17.36
C GLN A 100 3.87 -32.18 -17.86
N ILE A 101 2.71 -31.56 -18.00
CA ILE A 101 2.61 -30.14 -18.33
C ILE A 101 2.79 -29.35 -17.03
N LYS A 102 3.79 -28.47 -17.01
CA LYS A 102 4.15 -27.65 -15.85
C LYS A 102 4.19 -26.16 -16.19
N LEU A 103 3.70 -25.33 -15.28
CA LEU A 103 3.71 -23.88 -15.35
C LEU A 103 5.14 -23.38 -15.28
N VAL A 104 5.51 -22.51 -16.22
CA VAL A 104 6.81 -21.83 -16.23
C VAL A 104 6.66 -20.32 -16.12
N LYS A 105 5.50 -19.76 -16.45
CA LYS A 105 5.32 -18.31 -16.53
C LYS A 105 3.88 -17.91 -16.21
N LEU A 106 3.71 -16.88 -15.40
CA LEU A 106 2.44 -16.19 -15.19
C LEU A 106 2.53 -14.74 -15.68
N MET A 107 1.43 -14.23 -16.23
CA MET A 107 1.27 -12.83 -16.60
C MET A 107 0.24 -12.15 -15.70
N ALA A 108 0.46 -10.87 -15.40
CA ALA A 108 -0.52 -10.02 -14.75
C ALA A 108 -1.67 -9.68 -15.71
N PRO A 109 -2.93 -9.62 -15.24
CA PRO A 109 -3.36 -9.84 -13.88
C PRO A 109 -3.28 -11.32 -13.48
N LEU A 110 -2.84 -11.56 -12.26
CA LEU A 110 -2.68 -12.90 -11.74
C LEU A 110 -4.03 -13.52 -11.37
N ILE A 111 -4.19 -14.78 -11.77
CA ILE A 111 -5.32 -15.63 -11.35
C ILE A 111 -4.97 -16.45 -10.09
N PHE A 112 -3.68 -16.60 -9.78
CA PHE A 112 -3.12 -17.34 -8.64
C PHE A 112 -2.02 -16.48 -7.98
N GLY A 113 -1.85 -16.57 -6.65
CA GLY A 113 -0.78 -15.85 -5.96
C GLY A 113 -1.01 -14.34 -5.95
N VAL A 114 -2.25 -13.90 -5.77
CA VAL A 114 -2.61 -12.47 -5.86
C VAL A 114 -2.18 -11.62 -4.67
N SER A 115 -1.70 -12.27 -3.61
CA SER A 115 -1.09 -11.60 -2.46
C SER A 115 0.33 -11.09 -2.72
N GLU A 116 1.04 -11.59 -3.74
CA GLU A 116 2.39 -11.12 -4.10
C GLU A 116 2.53 -10.99 -5.63
N PRO A 117 1.75 -10.12 -6.30
CA PRO A 117 1.60 -10.18 -7.76
C PRO A 117 2.85 -9.83 -8.55
N ALA A 118 3.80 -9.20 -7.88
CA ALA A 118 5.05 -8.66 -8.34
C ALA A 118 6.13 -9.63 -8.74
N ASP A 119 6.40 -10.52 -7.81
CA ASP A 119 7.52 -11.44 -7.86
C ASP A 119 7.05 -12.77 -8.47
N VAL A 120 5.72 -12.92 -8.61
CA VAL A 120 5.05 -14.04 -9.26
C VAL A 120 4.77 -13.77 -10.75
N ALA A 121 4.31 -12.56 -11.11
CA ALA A 121 4.08 -12.23 -12.53
C ALA A 121 5.39 -11.82 -13.21
N THR A 122 5.60 -12.32 -14.43
CA THR A 122 6.85 -12.07 -15.19
C THR A 122 6.62 -11.19 -16.42
N ALA A 123 5.37 -10.80 -16.67
CA ALA A 123 4.96 -9.89 -17.73
C ALA A 123 3.53 -9.40 -17.49
N VAL A 124 3.12 -8.33 -18.19
CA VAL A 124 1.73 -7.84 -18.19
C VAL A 124 1.02 -8.26 -19.48
N ASN A 125 -0.17 -8.81 -19.35
CA ASN A 125 -1.08 -8.98 -20.47
C ASN A 125 -1.66 -7.61 -20.86
N GLN A 126 -1.20 -7.08 -21.98
CA GLN A 126 -1.59 -5.73 -22.44
C GLN A 126 -3.11 -5.60 -22.70
N GLU A 127 -3.81 -6.71 -23.00
CA GLU A 127 -5.27 -6.70 -23.15
C GLU A 127 -6.03 -6.45 -21.83
N ALA A 128 -5.35 -6.58 -20.69
CA ALA A 128 -5.95 -6.44 -19.36
C ALA A 128 -5.67 -5.09 -18.70
N VAL A 129 -4.83 -4.24 -19.29
CA VAL A 129 -4.50 -2.92 -18.75
C VAL A 129 -5.78 -2.09 -18.56
N GLY A 130 -5.92 -1.45 -17.39
CA GLY A 130 -7.08 -0.66 -17.02
C GLY A 130 -8.28 -1.46 -16.47
N THR A 131 -8.24 -2.80 -16.52
CA THR A 131 -9.29 -3.65 -15.93
C THR A 131 -9.21 -3.68 -14.41
N GLN A 132 -10.35 -3.75 -13.73
CA GLN A 132 -10.44 -3.81 -12.27
C GLN A 132 -10.17 -5.24 -11.78
N VAL A 133 -9.10 -5.42 -11.01
CA VAL A 133 -8.64 -6.72 -10.50
C VAL A 133 -8.48 -6.68 -8.99
N LEU A 134 -8.62 -7.84 -8.34
CA LEU A 134 -8.39 -7.94 -6.90
C LEU A 134 -6.89 -7.91 -6.61
N ARG A 135 -6.51 -7.09 -5.63
CA ARG A 135 -5.17 -7.04 -5.03
C ARG A 135 -5.31 -7.25 -3.52
N VAL A 136 -4.35 -7.95 -2.94
CA VAL A 136 -4.29 -8.19 -1.48
C VAL A 136 -3.00 -7.58 -0.97
N ASP A 137 -3.09 -6.89 0.17
CA ASP A 137 -1.90 -6.40 0.88
C ASP A 137 -1.35 -7.44 1.87
N GLN A 138 -0.24 -7.10 2.53
CA GLN A 138 0.42 -8.01 3.47
C GLN A 138 -0.46 -8.34 4.69
N GLU A 139 -1.39 -7.45 5.03
CA GLU A 139 -2.34 -7.57 6.15
C GLU A 139 -3.66 -8.25 5.76
N GLY A 140 -3.78 -8.74 4.51
CA GLY A 140 -4.97 -9.44 4.02
C GLY A 140 -6.17 -8.53 3.76
N ASN A 141 -5.97 -7.21 3.65
CA ASN A 141 -6.99 -6.33 3.09
C ASN A 141 -7.04 -6.53 1.58
N VAL A 142 -8.25 -6.52 1.04
CA VAL A 142 -8.47 -6.80 -0.37
C VAL A 142 -9.14 -5.60 -1.00
N GLU A 143 -8.51 -5.07 -2.04
CA GLU A 143 -9.03 -3.94 -2.80
C GLU A 143 -9.20 -4.30 -4.28
N LYS A 144 -9.93 -3.44 -5.00
CA LYS A 144 -10.00 -3.47 -6.45
C LYS A 144 -9.15 -2.35 -6.99
N THR A 145 -8.16 -2.69 -7.80
CA THR A 145 -7.31 -1.72 -8.48
C THR A 145 -7.33 -1.95 -9.99
N LYS A 146 -6.93 -0.92 -10.75
CA LYS A 146 -6.73 -1.06 -12.19
C LYS A 146 -5.42 -1.79 -12.45
N GLN A 147 -5.43 -2.78 -13.33
CA GLN A 147 -4.20 -3.39 -13.82
C GLN A 147 -3.35 -2.35 -14.56
N GLY A 148 -2.13 -2.09 -14.08
CA GLY A 148 -1.15 -1.23 -14.72
C GLY A 148 -0.46 -1.87 -15.93
N GLU A 149 0.34 -1.07 -16.64
CA GLU A 149 1.11 -1.49 -17.84
C GLU A 149 2.37 -2.31 -17.50
N LYS A 150 2.80 -2.28 -16.24
CA LYS A 150 3.95 -3.02 -15.70
C LYS A 150 3.50 -3.94 -14.56
N VAL A 151 4.29 -4.98 -14.31
CA VAL A 151 4.10 -5.81 -13.11
C VAL A 151 4.49 -4.92 -11.93
N GLU A 152 3.50 -4.51 -11.13
CA GLU A 152 3.73 -3.68 -9.95
C GLU A 152 4.37 -4.56 -8.88
N THR A 153 5.49 -4.10 -8.29
CA THR A 153 6.14 -4.83 -7.19
C THR A 153 5.28 -4.79 -5.93
N ALA A 154 5.19 -5.89 -5.17
CA ALA A 154 4.31 -6.07 -4.01
C ALA A 154 4.93 -5.40 -2.79
N GLU A 155 6.19 -4.99 -2.93
CA GLU A 155 6.74 -3.82 -2.29
C GLU A 155 6.76 -2.66 -3.29
N THR A 156 5.58 -2.09 -3.49
CA THR A 156 5.51 -0.65 -3.61
C THR A 156 4.57 -0.26 -2.48
N PRO A 157 5.06 0.44 -1.44
CA PRO A 157 4.18 1.25 -0.62
C PRO A 157 3.22 1.94 -1.58
N LYS A 158 1.94 2.03 -1.24
CA LYS A 158 1.00 3.01 -1.81
C LYS A 158 1.86 4.17 -2.31
N ALA A 159 1.98 4.37 -3.64
CA ALA A 159 2.80 5.48 -4.17
C ALA A 159 2.47 6.64 -3.24
N PRO A 160 3.47 7.20 -2.51
CA PRO A 160 3.18 8.05 -1.36
C PRO A 160 2.10 8.97 -1.86
N GLU A 161 0.92 8.93 -1.22
CA GLU A 161 -0.14 9.89 -1.57
C GLU A 161 0.62 11.18 -1.66
N GLU A 162 0.76 11.76 -2.87
CA GLU A 162 1.73 12.82 -3.16
C GLU A 162 1.65 13.74 -1.96
N ILE A 163 2.69 13.73 -1.12
CA ILE A 163 2.52 14.24 0.25
C ILE A 163 2.15 15.68 0.05
N SER A 164 0.87 15.99 0.26
CA SER A 164 0.32 17.28 -0.09
C SER A 164 0.77 18.20 1.02
N TYR A 165 1.90 18.85 0.79
CA TYR A 165 2.39 19.86 1.68
C TYR A 165 1.48 21.08 1.59
N GLU A 166 1.02 21.52 2.74
CA GLU A 166 0.31 22.77 2.92
C GLU A 166 1.24 23.75 3.61
N SER A 167 1.15 25.02 3.23
CA SER A 167 1.89 26.11 3.86
C SER A 167 0.90 27.01 4.59
N GLU A 168 1.23 27.38 5.82
CA GLU A 168 0.43 28.30 6.61
C GLU A 168 1.30 29.24 7.42
N CYS A 169 0.76 30.42 7.71
CA CYS A 169 1.37 31.41 8.57
C CYS A 169 0.40 31.83 9.68
N VAL A 170 0.87 31.89 10.93
CA VAL A 170 0.10 32.41 12.07
C VAL A 170 0.69 33.74 12.53
N ASP A 171 -0.14 34.62 13.09
CA ASP A 171 0.30 35.87 13.72
C ASP A 171 0.52 35.70 15.24
N PRO A 172 1.78 35.57 15.72
CA PRO A 172 2.06 35.37 17.13
C PRO A 172 1.63 36.55 18.00
N SER A 173 1.60 37.77 17.46
CA SER A 173 1.18 38.97 18.19
C SER A 173 -0.31 38.94 18.57
N LYS A 174 -1.10 38.18 17.80
CA LYS A 174 -2.52 37.95 18.05
C LYS A 174 -2.81 36.65 18.81
N GLN A 175 -1.78 35.89 19.20
CA GLN A 175 -1.94 34.53 19.72
C GLN A 175 -2.70 33.62 18.76
N GLU A 176 -2.45 33.75 17.46
CA GLU A 176 -2.90 32.78 16.49
C GLU A 176 -2.06 31.50 16.62
N GLY A 177 -2.77 30.38 16.75
CA GLY A 177 -2.21 29.04 16.65
C GLY A 177 -2.94 28.26 15.56
N TYR A 178 -2.65 26.96 15.48
CA TYR A 178 -3.17 26.10 14.42
C TYR A 178 -3.75 24.81 14.96
N ASP A 179 -4.86 24.40 14.36
CA ASP A 179 -5.54 23.11 14.53
C ASP A 179 -5.27 22.27 13.28
N PHE A 180 -4.47 21.22 13.39
CA PHE A 180 -4.12 20.36 12.26
C PHE A 180 -5.23 19.37 11.92
N ASP A 181 -6.07 19.00 12.88
CA ASP A 181 -7.19 18.09 12.66
C ASP A 181 -8.28 18.75 11.78
N ASN A 182 -8.54 20.04 11.99
CA ASN A 182 -9.51 20.82 11.25
C ASN A 182 -8.90 21.73 10.16
N LYS A 183 -7.56 21.79 10.07
CA LYS A 183 -6.79 22.64 9.13
C LYS A 183 -7.20 24.12 9.21
N SER A 184 -7.21 24.67 10.41
CA SER A 184 -7.71 26.04 10.64
C SER A 184 -6.93 26.79 11.71
N LYS A 185 -6.87 28.11 11.57
CA LYS A 185 -6.30 29.00 12.60
C LYS A 185 -7.28 29.14 13.76
N VAL A 186 -6.73 29.16 14.96
CA VAL A 186 -7.45 29.40 16.20
C VAL A 186 -6.78 30.52 16.98
N VAL A 187 -7.56 31.37 17.65
CA VAL A 187 -7.06 32.56 18.34
C VAL A 187 -7.26 32.41 19.83
N GLY A 188 -6.20 32.68 20.59
CA GLY A 188 -6.20 32.73 22.05
C GLY A 188 -5.44 31.58 22.68
N TRP A 189 -4.79 31.84 23.80
CA TRP A 189 -3.89 30.89 24.46
C TRP A 189 -4.58 29.57 24.89
N GLY A 190 -4.14 28.44 24.31
CA GLY A 190 -4.53 27.10 24.74
C GLY A 190 -6.03 26.81 24.63
N VAL A 191 -6.72 27.46 23.69
CA VAL A 191 -8.14 27.22 23.44
C VAL A 191 -8.38 25.81 22.88
N PRO A 192 -9.57 25.20 23.08
CA PRO A 192 -9.89 23.89 22.51
C PRO A 192 -9.69 23.87 20.99
N GLY A 193 -9.04 22.82 20.49
CA GLY A 193 -8.68 22.67 19.07
C GLY A 193 -7.32 23.26 18.70
N MET A 194 -6.67 24.04 19.57
CA MET A 194 -5.30 24.49 19.32
C MET A 194 -4.31 23.35 19.53
N ASP A 195 -3.56 22.98 18.50
CA ASP A 195 -2.46 22.03 18.61
C ASP A 195 -1.15 22.74 18.89
N ILE A 196 -0.86 23.82 18.13
CA ILE A 196 0.37 24.59 18.27
C ILE A 196 0.12 26.10 18.32
N LEU A 197 1.05 26.81 18.95
CA LEU A 197 1.11 28.27 18.94
C LEU A 197 2.56 28.75 18.94
N PHE A 198 2.85 29.77 18.15
CA PHE A 198 4.15 30.41 18.10
C PHE A 198 4.18 31.60 19.07
N GLN A 199 5.26 31.78 19.81
CA GLN A 199 5.50 32.97 20.61
C GLN A 199 6.99 33.30 20.60
N GLY A 200 7.36 34.33 19.84
CA GLY A 200 8.77 34.63 19.59
C GLY A 200 9.45 33.45 18.89
N ASN A 201 10.57 32.98 19.44
CA ASN A 201 11.32 31.83 18.94
C ASN A 201 10.94 30.51 19.65
N ILE A 202 9.72 30.43 20.18
CA ILE A 202 9.21 29.26 20.89
C ILE A 202 7.93 28.76 20.22
N ILE A 203 7.82 27.45 20.04
CA ILE A 203 6.56 26.79 19.73
C ILE A 203 6.03 26.11 20.99
N PHE A 204 4.76 26.37 21.29
CA PHE A 204 4.01 25.69 22.32
C PHE A 204 3.13 24.62 21.67
N PHE A 205 3.09 23.43 22.27
CA PHE A 205 2.14 22.39 21.92
C PHE A 205 1.09 22.25 23.03
N PHE A 206 -0.18 22.08 22.65
CA PHE A 206 -1.32 22.05 23.57
C PHE A 206 -2.06 20.71 23.56
N GLY A 207 -1.31 19.62 23.74
CA GLY A 207 -1.88 18.28 23.92
C GLY A 207 -1.53 17.62 25.24
N SER A 208 -2.04 16.40 25.44
CA SER A 208 -1.79 15.59 26.63
C SER A 208 -1.16 14.26 26.25
N ALA A 209 -0.30 13.73 27.13
CA ALA A 209 0.37 12.46 26.89
C ALA A 209 -0.63 11.36 26.45
N PRO A 210 -0.30 10.54 25.43
CA PRO A 210 1.03 10.41 24.80
C PRO A 210 1.31 11.41 23.65
N HIS A 211 0.37 12.30 23.35
CA HIS A 211 0.46 13.31 22.29
C HIS A 211 1.46 14.40 22.64
N GLY A 212 2.09 14.99 21.63
CA GLY A 212 3.18 15.94 21.84
C GLY A 212 3.82 16.42 20.56
N ILE A 213 4.91 17.15 20.73
CA ILE A 213 5.81 17.59 19.66
C ILE A 213 7.21 17.04 19.92
N ILE A 214 7.93 16.69 18.85
CA ILE A 214 9.33 16.28 18.91
C ILE A 214 10.10 16.88 17.74
N LYS A 215 11.29 17.41 18.03
CA LYS A 215 12.20 17.89 17.00
C LYS A 215 12.87 16.72 16.28
N MET A 216 12.90 16.80 14.96
CA MET A 216 13.47 15.78 14.08
C MET A 216 14.86 16.22 13.60
N PRO A 217 15.83 15.29 13.49
CA PRO A 217 17.20 15.62 13.06
C PRO A 217 17.36 15.87 11.56
N GLN A 218 16.35 15.53 10.74
CA GLN A 218 16.36 15.68 9.29
C GLN A 218 16.36 17.15 8.85
N ALA A 219 16.84 17.41 7.63
CA ALA A 219 16.90 18.75 7.05
C ALA A 219 15.73 19.05 6.08
N ASP A 220 15.08 17.99 5.57
CA ASP A 220 13.91 18.08 4.70
C ASP A 220 12.72 17.26 5.22
N LEU A 221 11.50 17.69 4.89
CA LEU A 221 10.28 16.96 5.23
C LEU A 221 10.18 15.66 4.45
N ASP A 222 10.70 15.61 3.22
CA ASP A 222 10.69 14.40 2.40
C ASP A 222 11.56 13.27 2.98
N ASP A 223 12.55 13.62 3.81
CA ASP A 223 13.40 12.63 4.50
C ASP A 223 12.69 11.96 5.69
N ILE A 224 11.48 12.41 6.03
CA ILE A 224 10.65 11.84 7.09
C ILE A 224 9.56 10.98 6.45
N GLY A 225 9.87 9.68 6.34
CA GLY A 225 8.90 8.65 5.94
C GLY A 225 7.96 8.22 7.09
N SER A 226 8.36 8.41 8.34
CA SER A 226 7.49 8.18 9.49
C SER A 226 7.87 9.02 10.71
N CYS A 227 6.85 9.47 11.43
CA CYS A 227 7.00 10.05 12.75
C CYS A 227 7.17 8.95 13.81
N PRO A 228 7.95 9.22 14.89
CA PRO A 228 8.05 8.32 16.03
C PRO A 228 6.69 8.03 16.66
N THR A 229 6.54 6.92 17.38
CA THR A 229 5.33 6.61 18.16
C THR A 229 5.49 6.89 19.66
N THR A 230 6.69 7.29 20.09
CA THR A 230 7.04 7.61 21.47
C THR A 230 8.10 8.72 21.51
N GLY A 231 8.37 9.28 22.69
CA GLY A 231 9.39 10.34 22.87
C GLY A 231 8.88 11.77 22.67
N TYR A 232 7.60 11.92 22.33
CA TYR A 232 6.93 13.20 22.24
C TYR A 232 6.97 13.97 23.57
N GLN A 233 7.19 15.27 23.45
CA GLN A 233 7.24 16.20 24.57
C GLN A 233 5.94 17.02 24.56
N GLY A 234 5.35 17.22 25.73
CA GLY A 234 4.16 18.07 25.92
C GLY A 234 4.52 19.53 26.23
N GLU A 235 5.68 20.01 25.77
CA GLU A 235 6.30 21.25 26.26
C GLU A 235 6.69 22.22 25.15
N ALA A 236 7.08 23.43 25.58
CA ALA A 236 7.54 24.51 24.74
C ALA A 236 8.94 24.24 24.19
N LEU A 237 9.11 24.33 22.87
CA LEU A 237 10.39 24.10 22.20
C LEU A 237 10.92 25.36 21.55
N ASN A 238 12.23 25.57 21.61
CA ASN A 238 12.86 26.60 20.78
C ASN A 238 12.77 26.20 19.30
N ILE A 239 12.51 27.19 18.45
CA ILE A 239 12.37 27.05 17.00
C ILE A 239 13.31 28.00 16.27
N MET A 240 13.78 27.55 15.11
CA MET A 240 14.47 28.36 14.11
C MET A 240 13.92 28.02 12.71
N PRO A 241 13.98 28.94 11.74
CA PRO A 241 13.71 28.61 10.35
C PRO A 241 14.57 27.42 9.88
N GLY A 242 13.94 26.45 9.25
CA GLY A 242 14.53 25.19 8.83
C GLY A 242 14.34 24.03 9.82
N ASP A 243 13.96 24.31 11.07
CA ASP A 243 13.71 23.24 12.05
C ASP A 243 12.49 22.41 11.64
N ILE A 244 12.62 21.09 11.80
CA ILE A 244 11.58 20.12 11.47
C ILE A 244 11.09 19.41 12.72
N TYR A 245 9.78 19.19 12.79
CA TYR A 245 9.11 18.58 13.92
C TYR A 245 8.14 17.51 13.45
N CYS A 246 7.99 16.48 14.27
CA CYS A 246 6.81 15.64 14.26
C CYS A 246 5.87 16.10 15.37
N VAL A 247 4.59 16.25 15.07
CA VAL A 247 3.52 16.54 16.03
C VAL A 247 2.54 15.37 16.01
N TRP A 248 2.15 14.90 17.18
CA TRP A 248 1.05 13.96 17.34
C TRP A 248 -0.06 14.69 18.09
N THR A 249 -1.18 14.99 17.41
CA THR A 249 -2.29 15.78 17.96
C THR A 249 -3.16 14.93 18.88
N ASN A 250 -3.93 15.59 19.75
CA ASN A 250 -4.93 14.90 20.59
C ASN A 250 -6.03 14.20 19.77
N GLY A 251 -6.29 14.65 18.55
CA GLY A 251 -7.20 14.00 17.60
C GLY A 251 -6.63 12.73 16.96
N GLY A 252 -5.39 12.34 17.32
CA GLY A 252 -4.72 11.16 16.82
C GLY A 252 -4.08 11.34 15.44
N THR A 253 -3.93 12.58 14.97
CA THR A 253 -3.29 12.89 13.70
C THR A 253 -1.79 13.09 13.90
N TYR A 254 -0.99 12.52 12.99
CA TYR A 254 0.44 12.80 12.90
C TYR A 254 0.67 13.93 11.90
N VAL A 255 1.60 14.80 12.23
CA VAL A 255 2.01 15.93 11.38
C VAL A 255 3.52 15.93 11.28
N LYS A 256 4.07 16.03 10.06
CA LYS A 256 5.45 16.48 9.87
C LYS A 256 5.42 17.94 9.46
N MET A 257 6.19 18.78 10.13
CA MET A 257 6.13 20.24 10.00
C MET A 257 7.55 20.83 9.92
N LYS A 258 7.78 21.74 8.98
CA LYS A 258 9.01 22.52 8.86
C LYS A 258 8.71 23.99 9.09
N VAL A 259 9.40 24.60 10.04
CA VAL A 259 9.31 26.05 10.27
C VAL A 259 10.01 26.75 9.12
N THR A 260 9.30 27.58 8.36
CA THR A 260 9.85 28.31 7.20
C THR A 260 10.22 29.75 7.55
N ALA A 261 9.51 30.36 8.50
CA ALA A 261 9.81 31.69 9.00
C ALA A 261 9.43 31.83 10.48
N VAL A 262 10.19 32.65 11.22
CA VAL A 262 9.88 33.02 12.60
C VAL A 262 9.94 34.54 12.70
N GLY A 263 8.84 35.15 13.11
CA GLY A 263 8.70 36.60 13.19
C GLY A 263 7.68 37.02 14.23
N ALA A 264 7.72 38.27 14.66
CA ALA A 264 6.86 38.78 15.73
C ALA A 264 5.36 38.80 15.36
N ASN A 265 5.06 39.01 14.08
CA ASN A 265 3.68 39.11 13.56
C ASN A 265 3.38 38.06 12.48
N ASP A 266 4.37 37.27 12.11
CA ASP A 266 4.26 36.31 11.02
C ASP A 266 5.25 35.17 11.27
N SER A 267 4.73 33.99 11.59
CA SER A 267 5.51 32.75 11.70
C SER A 267 4.87 31.71 10.81
N CYS A 268 5.66 31.17 9.89
CA CYS A 268 5.18 30.31 8.82
C CYS A 268 5.80 28.92 8.93
N PHE A 269 5.06 27.94 8.44
CA PHE A 269 5.47 26.55 8.40
C PHE A 269 4.83 25.81 7.23
N ASP A 270 5.57 24.84 6.72
CA ASP A 270 5.06 23.83 5.78
C ASP A 270 4.74 22.57 6.57
N PHE A 271 3.67 21.88 6.22
CA PHE A 271 3.27 20.66 6.92
C PHE A 271 2.53 19.67 6.03
N ALA A 272 2.53 18.42 6.47
CA ALA A 272 1.67 17.37 5.95
C ALA A 272 1.04 16.61 7.12
N VAL A 273 -0.19 16.13 6.92
CA VAL A 273 -0.95 15.39 7.95
C VAL A 273 -1.20 13.95 7.51
N SER A 274 -1.17 13.02 8.47
CA SER A 274 -1.49 11.60 8.25
C SER A 274 -2.26 11.04 9.44
N LYS A 275 -3.18 10.10 9.19
CA LYS A 275 -3.90 9.36 10.25
C LYS A 275 -3.07 8.20 10.82
N ASN A 276 -1.96 7.87 10.17
CA ASN A 276 -0.96 6.94 10.66
C ASN A 276 0.34 7.69 10.91
N ASN A 277 1.29 7.08 11.61
CA ASN A 277 2.59 7.69 11.81
C ASN A 277 3.48 7.63 10.55
N ASN A 278 3.01 7.07 9.43
CA ASN A 278 3.72 7.00 8.15
C ASN A 278 3.15 8.04 7.16
N PHE A 279 4.02 8.61 6.33
CA PHE A 279 3.72 9.63 5.32
C PHE A 279 4.15 9.18 3.92
#